data_AF-A0A7D7BW78-F1
#
_entry.id   AF-A0A7D7BW78-F1
#
_cell.length_a   1.000
_cell.length_b   1.000
_cell.length_c   1.000
_cell.angle_alpha   90.00
_cell.angle_beta   90.00
_cell.angle_gamma   90.00
#
_symmetry.space_group_name_H-M   'P 1'
#
loop_
_entity.id
_entity.type
_entity.pdbx_description
1 polymer ?
#
loop_
_entity_poly.entity_id
_entity_poly.type
_entity_poly.pdbx_seq_one_letter_code
_entity_poly.pdbx_strand_id
1 'polypeptide(L)'
;MKRMFLMMAIAIATTLQVPAQESKTKLTAQQRTEQRIKEMDEKLTLSDEQKTKIRELYADFNKQKYPREKRREALEKLTADICLLLTAEQQTVYKQMIEQSIADMKKGKRGQSKE
;
A
#
# COMPACT_ATOMS: atom_id res chain seq x y z
N MET A 1 -55.10 38.72 -31.67
CA MET A 1 -53.93 38.94 -32.54
C MET A 1 -52.66 38.79 -31.73
N LYS A 2 -51.62 38.24 -32.36
CA LYS A 2 -50.22 38.12 -31.92
C LYS A 2 -49.90 37.02 -30.89
N ARG A 3 -49.58 35.87 -31.48
CA ARG A 3 -48.64 34.84 -31.01
C ARG A 3 -47.36 35.46 -30.45
N MET A 4 -46.87 34.96 -29.32
CA MET A 4 -45.44 34.72 -29.04
C MET A 4 -45.37 33.46 -28.16
N PHE A 5 -45.18 32.28 -28.75
CA PHE A 5 -43.87 31.60 -28.86
C PHE A 5 -43.14 31.58 -27.51
N LEU A 6 -43.24 30.48 -26.76
CA LEU A 6 -42.31 29.35 -26.83
C LEU A 6 -40.87 29.82 -26.59
N MET A 7 -40.33 29.56 -25.39
CA MET A 7 -38.95 29.15 -25.13
C MET A 7 -38.71 29.20 -23.62
N MET A 8 -38.99 28.10 -22.93
CA MET A 8 -38.21 27.77 -21.74
C MET A 8 -37.46 26.50 -22.08
N ALA A 9 -36.42 26.67 -22.90
CA ALA A 9 -35.41 25.65 -23.10
C ALA A 9 -34.77 25.40 -21.72
N ILE A 10 -35.04 24.24 -21.15
CA ILE A 10 -34.28 23.70 -20.04
C ILE A 10 -32.89 23.44 -20.63
N ALA A 11 -32.02 24.42 -20.53
CA ALA A 11 -30.60 24.20 -20.73
C ALA A 11 -30.14 23.30 -19.58
N ILE A 12 -30.13 21.99 -19.85
CA ILE A 12 -29.41 21.00 -19.05
C ILE A 12 -27.93 21.33 -19.24
N ALA A 13 -27.46 22.35 -18.53
CA ALA A 13 -26.06 22.52 -18.20
C ALA A 13 -25.82 21.79 -16.88
N THR A 14 -26.11 20.48 -16.85
CA THR A 14 -25.37 19.60 -15.94
C THR A 14 -23.94 19.62 -16.46
N THR A 15 -23.19 20.61 -16.02
CA THR A 15 -21.76 20.47 -15.89
C THR A 15 -21.59 19.26 -14.98
N LEU A 16 -21.37 18.10 -15.59
CA LEU A 16 -20.61 17.05 -14.98
C LEU A 16 -19.28 17.72 -14.64
N GLN A 17 -19.22 18.35 -13.47
CA GLN A 17 -18.00 18.46 -12.71
C GLN A 17 -17.61 17.03 -12.40
N VAL A 18 -17.04 16.36 -13.39
CA VAL A 18 -16.06 15.32 -13.16
C VAL A 18 -14.93 16.10 -12.50
N PRO A 19 -14.67 15.97 -11.19
CA PRO A 19 -13.39 16.42 -10.70
C PRO A 19 -12.35 15.59 -11.45
N ALA A 20 -11.74 16.18 -12.47
CA ALA A 20 -10.59 15.68 -13.21
C ALA A 20 -9.32 15.74 -12.32
N GLN A 21 -9.49 15.40 -11.05
CA GLN A 21 -8.45 15.28 -10.05
C GLN A 21 -8.59 13.86 -9.52
N GLU A 22 -8.16 12.91 -10.33
CA GLU A 22 -7.77 11.57 -9.91
C GLU A 22 -6.56 11.75 -8.98
N SER A 23 -6.81 12.22 -7.75
CA SER A 23 -5.84 12.14 -6.69
C SER A 23 -5.61 10.66 -6.49
N LYS A 24 -4.48 10.14 -6.99
CA LYS A 24 -3.98 8.79 -6.71
C LYS A 24 -4.23 8.53 -5.23
N THR A 25 -5.31 7.82 -4.92
CA THR A 25 -5.80 7.71 -3.55
C THR A 25 -4.70 7.03 -2.77
N LYS A 26 -4.12 7.73 -1.79
CA LYS A 26 -3.09 7.15 -0.94
C LYS A 26 -3.74 5.93 -0.27
N LEU A 27 -3.29 4.72 -0.65
CA LEU A 27 -3.76 3.48 -0.05
C LEU A 27 -3.73 3.62 1.48
N THR A 28 -4.81 3.18 2.13
CA THR A 28 -4.90 3.15 3.60
C THR A 28 -3.83 2.20 4.16
N ALA A 29 -3.50 2.33 5.44
CA ALA A 29 -2.54 1.44 6.08
C ALA A 29 -2.93 -0.04 5.94
N GLN A 30 -4.24 -0.33 6.06
CA GLN A 30 -4.79 -1.66 5.87
C GLN A 30 -4.64 -2.15 4.42
N GLN A 31 -4.95 -1.32 3.42
CA GLN A 31 -4.79 -1.71 2.01
C GLN A 31 -3.31 -2.00 1.66
N ARG A 32 -2.37 -1.24 2.22
CA ARG A 32 -0.93 -1.51 2.07
C ARG A 32 -0.52 -2.81 2.72
N THR A 33 -1.07 -3.12 3.89
CA THR A 33 -0.85 -4.41 4.56
C THR A 33 -1.35 -5.56 3.69
N GLU A 34 -2.58 -5.49 3.16
CA GLU A 34 -3.10 -6.55 2.29
C GLU A 34 -2.28 -6.70 1.01
N GLN A 35 -1.83 -5.60 0.39
CA GLN A 35 -0.93 -5.67 -0.77
C GLN A 35 0.39 -6.38 -0.41
N ARG A 36 0.98 -6.04 0.73
CA ARG A 36 2.23 -6.67 1.18
C ARG A 36 2.04 -8.16 1.47
N ILE A 37 0.93 -8.53 2.07
CA ILE A 37 0.59 -9.94 2.34
C ILE A 37 0.37 -10.68 1.02
N LYS A 38 -0.30 -10.07 0.04
CA LYS A 38 -0.47 -10.65 -1.29
C LYS A 38 0.89 -10.92 -1.96
N GLU A 39 1.80 -9.94 -1.96
CA GLU A 39 3.15 -10.11 -2.52
C GLU A 39 3.96 -11.21 -1.80
N MET A 40 3.78 -11.36 -0.49
CA MET A 40 4.40 -12.46 0.27
C MET A 40 3.75 -13.81 -0.06
N ASP A 41 2.42 -13.86 -0.14
CA ASP A 41 1.65 -15.07 -0.41
C ASP A 41 1.96 -15.65 -1.80
N GLU A 42 2.07 -14.79 -2.81
CA GLU A 42 2.44 -15.18 -4.18
C GLU A 42 3.80 -15.91 -4.24
N LYS A 43 4.71 -15.62 -3.30
CA LYS A 43 6.08 -16.19 -3.28
C LYS A 43 6.28 -17.28 -2.25
N LEU A 44 5.58 -17.20 -1.12
CA LEU A 44 5.77 -18.08 0.03
C LEU A 44 4.66 -19.13 0.16
N THR A 45 3.55 -18.97 -0.58
CA THR A 45 2.35 -19.80 -0.47
C THR A 45 1.91 -19.90 1.00
N LEU A 46 1.52 -18.76 1.56
CA LEU A 46 1.22 -18.68 3.00
C LEU A 46 -0.07 -19.44 3.31
N SER A 47 -0.11 -20.10 4.47
CA SER A 47 -1.37 -20.63 4.99
C SER A 47 -2.30 -19.50 5.44
N ASP A 48 -3.60 -19.76 5.52
CA ASP A 48 -4.57 -18.76 5.99
C ASP A 48 -4.30 -18.33 7.45
N GLU A 49 -3.79 -19.25 8.27
CA GLU A 49 -3.37 -18.96 9.63
C GLU A 49 -2.16 -18.00 9.64
N GLN A 50 -1.15 -18.24 8.80
CA GLN A 50 0.00 -17.35 8.67
C GLN A 50 -0.42 -15.96 8.19
N LYS A 51 -1.28 -15.87 7.17
CA LYS A 51 -1.82 -14.59 6.67
C LYS A 51 -2.53 -13.83 7.78
N THR A 52 -3.35 -14.51 8.57
CA THR A 52 -4.10 -13.90 9.69
C THR A 52 -3.15 -13.34 10.75
N LYS A 53 -2.18 -14.14 11.22
CA LYS A 53 -1.19 -13.67 12.21
C LYS A 53 -0.33 -12.52 11.69
N ILE A 54 0.03 -12.54 10.40
CA ILE A 54 0.77 -11.43 9.78
C ILE A 54 -0.10 -10.16 9.69
N ARG A 55 -1.40 -10.26 9.40
CA ARG A 55 -2.33 -9.10 9.44
C ARG A 55 -2.37 -8.48 10.82
N GLU A 56 -2.45 -9.30 11.87
CA GLU A 56 -2.47 -8.83 13.26
C GLU A 56 -1.17 -8.09 13.62
N LEU A 57 -0.01 -8.66 13.28
CA LEU A 57 1.29 -7.99 13.49
C LEU A 57 1.36 -6.62 12.81
N TYR A 58 0.88 -6.52 11.56
CA TYR A 58 0.83 -5.25 10.86
C TYR A 58 -0.21 -4.29 11.44
N ALA A 59 -1.35 -4.78 11.91
CA ALA A 59 -2.36 -3.95 12.55
C ALA A 59 -1.79 -3.30 13.81
N ASP A 60 -1.09 -4.06 14.65
CA ASP A 60 -0.45 -3.54 15.87
C ASP A 60 0.71 -2.60 15.55
N PHE A 61 1.55 -2.96 14.58
CA PHE A 61 2.61 -2.09 14.10
C PHE A 61 2.08 -0.75 13.56
N ASN A 62 0.98 -0.77 12.81
CA ASN A 62 0.40 0.43 12.19
C ASN A 62 -0.34 1.33 13.20
N LYS A 63 -0.87 0.77 14.31
CA LYS A 63 -1.44 1.57 15.41
C LYS A 63 -0.37 2.41 16.10
N GLN A 64 0.87 1.92 16.16
CA GLN A 64 1.95 2.59 16.86
C GLN A 64 2.64 3.67 15.99
N LYS A 65 2.77 4.87 16.56
CA LYS A 65 3.59 5.95 15.98
C LYS A 65 5.02 5.84 16.48
N TYR A 66 5.91 5.30 15.64
CA TYR A 66 7.34 5.27 15.95
C TYR A 66 8.04 6.57 15.56
N PRO A 67 8.85 7.16 16.47
CA PRO A 67 9.81 8.22 16.14
C PRO A 67 10.75 7.78 15.02
N ARG A 68 11.25 8.73 14.22
CA ARG A 68 12.11 8.44 13.06
C ARG A 68 13.30 7.54 13.40
N GLU A 69 13.98 7.81 14.52
CA GLU A 69 15.15 7.05 14.95
C GLU A 69 14.84 5.60 15.35
N LYS A 70 13.61 5.36 15.82
CA LYS A 70 13.12 4.04 16.24
C LYS A 70 12.40 3.27 15.14
N ARG A 71 12.13 3.91 13.99
CA ARG A 71 11.42 3.27 12.87
C ARG A 71 12.18 2.08 12.31
N ARG A 72 13.52 2.17 12.23
CA ARG A 72 14.35 1.08 11.72
C ARG A 72 14.28 -0.14 12.65
N GLU A 73 14.52 0.07 13.93
CA GLU A 73 14.44 -0.97 14.96
C GLU A 73 13.06 -1.64 14.99
N ALA A 74 11.99 -0.84 14.89
CA ALA A 74 10.63 -1.36 14.84
C ALA A 74 10.35 -2.22 13.59
N LEU A 75 10.89 -1.83 12.43
CA LEU A 75 10.78 -2.64 11.20
C LEU A 75 11.60 -3.93 11.32
N GLU A 76 12.81 -3.88 11.87
CA GLU A 76 13.63 -5.07 12.12
C GLU A 76 12.91 -6.04 13.06
N LYS A 77 12.26 -5.54 14.11
CA LYS A 77 11.42 -6.34 15.01
C LYS A 77 10.23 -6.96 14.27
N LEU A 78 9.49 -6.18 13.50
CA LEU A 78 8.36 -6.69 12.70
C LEU A 78 8.80 -7.78 11.74
N THR A 79 9.93 -7.61 11.07
CA THR A 79 10.52 -8.62 10.19
C THR A 79 10.89 -9.89 10.95
N ALA A 80 11.46 -9.78 12.15
CA ALA A 80 11.77 -10.93 12.99
C ALA A 80 10.50 -11.67 13.44
N ASP A 81 9.48 -10.94 13.89
CA ASP A 81 8.20 -11.50 14.31
C ASP A 81 7.50 -12.22 13.13
N ILE A 82 7.55 -11.67 11.92
CA ILE A 82 7.05 -12.35 10.71
C ILE A 82 7.86 -13.62 10.42
N CYS A 83 9.20 -13.59 10.51
CA CYS A 83 10.03 -14.77 10.27
C CYS A 83 9.67 -15.95 11.20
N LEU A 84 9.31 -15.68 12.45
CA LEU A 84 8.90 -16.70 13.42
C LEU A 84 7.60 -17.43 13.03
N LEU A 85 6.77 -16.80 12.20
CA LEU A 85 5.52 -17.39 11.69
C LEU A 85 5.74 -18.25 10.44
N LEU A 86 6.92 -18.18 9.83
CA LEU A 86 7.25 -18.82 8.55
C LEU A 86 8.02 -20.12 8.78
N THR A 87 7.85 -21.08 7.88
CA THR A 87 8.69 -22.29 7.83
C THR A 87 10.12 -21.95 7.42
N ALA A 88 11.08 -22.83 7.69
CA ALA A 88 12.48 -22.60 7.34
C ALA A 88 12.70 -22.30 5.83
N GLU A 89 11.93 -22.97 4.97
CA GLU A 89 11.95 -22.76 3.53
C GLU A 89 11.41 -21.36 3.18
N GLN A 90 10.25 -20.99 3.73
CA GLN A 90 9.63 -19.68 3.52
C GLN A 90 10.51 -18.53 4.04
N GLN A 91 11.20 -18.72 5.19
CA GLN A 91 12.11 -17.72 5.75
C GLN A 91 13.24 -17.37 4.78
N THR A 92 13.76 -18.34 4.04
CA THR A 92 14.86 -18.10 3.09
C THR A 92 14.40 -17.19 1.96
N VAL A 93 13.23 -17.47 1.38
CA VAL A 93 12.62 -16.64 0.32
C VAL A 93 12.25 -15.26 0.85
N TYR A 94 11.70 -15.17 2.07
CA TYR A 94 11.34 -13.90 2.69
C TYR A 94 12.56 -12.99 2.94
N LYS A 95 13.67 -13.55 3.41
CA LYS A 95 14.95 -12.81 3.58
C LYS A 95 15.45 -12.25 2.25
N GLN A 96 15.43 -13.07 1.19
CA GLN A 96 15.82 -12.62 -0.15
C GLN A 96 14.92 -11.47 -0.65
N MET A 97 13.61 -11.53 -0.40
CA MET A 97 12.70 -10.43 -0.74
C MET A 97 13.07 -9.12 -0.03
N ILE A 98 13.45 -9.19 1.25
CA ILE A 98 13.86 -8.02 2.03
C ILE A 98 15.18 -7.46 1.52
N GLU A 99 16.17 -8.31 1.29
CA GLU A 99 17.48 -7.91 0.75
C GLU A 99 17.34 -7.25 -0.62
N GLN A 100 16.51 -7.82 -1.50
CA GLN A 100 16.20 -7.25 -2.81
C GLN A 100 15.55 -5.86 -2.67
N SER A 101 14.55 -5.72 -1.79
CA SER A 101 13.90 -4.43 -1.54
C SER A 101 14.90 -3.37 -1.04
N ILE A 102 15.84 -3.76 -0.17
CA ILE A 102 16.91 -2.87 0.31
C ILE A 102 17.86 -2.50 -0.82
N ALA A 103 18.25 -3.46 -1.66
CA ALA A 103 19.12 -3.24 -2.82
C ALA A 103 18.47 -2.27 -3.83
N ASP A 104 17.18 -2.43 -4.12
CA ASP A 104 16.44 -1.58 -5.04
C ASP A 104 16.29 -0.16 -4.48
N MET A 105 16.02 -0.01 -3.18
CA MET A 105 16.05 1.30 -2.53
C MET A 105 17.42 1.98 -2.64
N LYS A 106 18.52 1.23 -2.51
CA LYS A 106 19.88 1.77 -2.68
C LYS A 106 20.15 2.19 -4.13
N LYS A 107 19.69 1.42 -5.11
CA LYS A 107 19.83 1.74 -6.55
C LYS A 107 19.01 2.98 -6.93
N GLY A 108 17.75 3.06 -6.51
CA GLY A 108 16.86 4.21 -6.77
C GLY A 108 17.39 5.52 -6.19
N LYS A 109 17.95 5.49 -4.97
CA LYS A 109 18.62 6.66 -4.38
C LYS A 109 19.85 7.12 -5.17
N ARG A 110 20.63 6.19 -5.75
CA ARG A 110 21.80 6.53 -6.57
C ARG A 110 21.43 7.13 -7.94
N GLY A 111 20.25 6.83 -8.47
CA GLY A 111 19.73 7.42 -9.71
C GLY A 111 19.26 8.87 -9.56
N GLN A 112 18.70 9.24 -8.39
CA GLN A 112 18.24 10.61 -8.11
C GLN A 112 19.34 11.60 -7.71
N SER A 113 20.55 11.14 -7.36
CA SER A 113 21.67 12.02 -6.96
C SER A 113 22.59 12.44 -8.13
N LYS A 114 22.16 12.27 -9.39
CA LYS A 114 22.99 12.58 -10.58
C LYS A 114 22.34 13.55 -11.58
N GLU A 115 21.29 14.26 -11.19
CA GLU A 115 20.72 15.35 -12.01
C GLU A 115 20.94 16.70 -11.33
#